data_AF-C1IP68-F1
#
_entry.id   AF-C1IP68-F1
#
_cell.length_a   1.000
_cell.length_b   1.000
_cell.length_c   1.000
_cell.angle_alpha   90.00
_cell.angle_beta   90.00
_cell.angle_gamma   90.00
#
_symmetry.space_group_name_H-M   'P 1'
#
loop_
_entity.id
_entity.type
_entity.pdbx_description
1 polymer ?
#
loop_
_entity_poly.entity_id
_entity_poly.type
_entity_poly.pdbx_seq_one_letter_code
_entity_poly.pdbx_strand_id
1 'polypeptide(L)'
;FLTMEGRKFSSSHGIVIYVRDFLERYQADALRYFICAAGPETADADFTWAEFVRRTNGELVAGWGNLVNRTATMIHKRFGAVPAPGGLEPIDAALLDSIEAGFDAVGGLIARHRQKAALAEAMRLVGEANKYIADTEPFKLKGQDPATQERLATILHTLAQAVADLNL
;
A
#
# COMPACT_ATOMS: atom_id res chain seq x y z
N PHE A 1 -12.75 -20.60 10.00
CA PHE A 1 -12.28 -20.31 11.36
C PHE A 1 -10.84 -19.83 11.33
N LEU A 2 -10.42 -19.04 12.32
CA LEU A 2 -9.01 -18.66 12.53
C LEU A 2 -8.45 -19.55 13.65
N THR A 3 -7.32 -20.21 13.42
CA THR A 3 -6.56 -20.94 14.45
C THR A 3 -5.30 -20.17 14.83
N MET A 4 -4.63 -20.62 15.90
CA MET A 4 -3.42 -20.00 16.44
C MET A 4 -2.31 -21.04 16.51
N GLU A 5 -1.31 -20.93 15.65
CA GLU A 5 -0.18 -21.87 15.54
C GLU A 5 -0.65 -23.34 15.50
N GLY A 6 -1.63 -23.62 14.65
CA GLY A 6 -2.22 -24.95 14.46
C GLY A 6 -3.17 -25.41 15.58
N ARG A 7 -3.47 -24.55 16.56
CA ARG A 7 -4.34 -24.86 17.70
C ARG A 7 -5.63 -24.05 17.65
N LYS A 8 -6.75 -24.67 18.02
CA LYS A 8 -8.02 -23.95 18.18
C LYS A 8 -7.90 -22.94 19.34
N PHE A 9 -8.55 -21.78 19.18
CA PHE A 9 -8.66 -20.81 20.24
C PHE A 9 -9.26 -21.44 21.51
N SER A 10 -8.59 -21.26 22.65
CA SER A 10 -9.04 -21.77 23.93
C SER A 10 -8.66 -20.82 25.06
N SER A 11 -9.64 -20.06 25.56
CA SER A 11 -9.45 -19.17 26.71
C SER A 11 -9.05 -19.92 27.97
N SER A 12 -9.57 -21.14 28.19
CA SER A 12 -9.25 -21.96 29.37
C SER A 12 -7.81 -22.49 29.36
N HIS A 13 -7.23 -22.69 28.18
CA HIS A 13 -5.84 -23.17 28.02
C HIS A 13 -4.86 -22.04 27.66
N GLY A 14 -5.30 -20.77 27.71
CA GLY A 14 -4.45 -19.62 27.40
C GLY A 14 -4.04 -19.49 25.92
N ILE A 15 -4.69 -20.22 25.01
CA ILE A 15 -4.39 -20.20 23.57
C ILE A 15 -5.31 -19.17 22.90
N VAL A 16 -5.05 -17.91 23.19
CA VAL A 16 -5.81 -16.78 22.64
C VAL A 16 -4.95 -15.53 22.59
N ILE A 17 -5.07 -14.79 21.49
CA ILE A 17 -4.62 -13.42 21.39
C ILE A 17 -5.87 -12.55 21.50
N TYR A 18 -6.03 -11.86 22.61
CA TYR A 18 -7.06 -10.84 22.72
C TYR A 18 -6.66 -9.62 21.91
N VAL A 19 -7.64 -9.00 21.25
CA VAL A 19 -7.41 -7.76 20.48
C VAL A 19 -6.77 -6.69 21.35
N ARG A 20 -7.21 -6.53 22.61
CA ARG A 20 -6.60 -5.58 23.56
C ARG A 20 -5.10 -5.84 23.73
N ASP A 21 -4.72 -7.07 24.04
CA ASP A 21 -3.32 -7.44 24.28
C ASP A 21 -2.46 -7.29 23.02
N PHE A 22 -3.06 -7.48 21.83
CA PHE A 22 -2.39 -7.19 20.56
C PHE A 22 -2.13 -5.69 20.38
N LEU A 23 -3.15 -4.86 20.66
CA LEU A 23 -3.10 -3.41 20.51
C LEU A 23 -2.21 -2.71 21.55
N GLU A 24 -1.85 -3.40 22.64
CA GLU A 24 -0.81 -2.93 23.58
C GLU A 24 0.59 -2.92 22.95
N ARG A 25 0.82 -3.71 21.88
CA ARG A 25 2.14 -3.88 21.27
C ARG A 25 2.19 -3.45 19.81
N TYR A 26 1.07 -3.54 19.09
CA TYR A 26 1.01 -3.33 17.65
C TYR A 26 -0.13 -2.39 17.27
N GLN A 27 0.04 -1.70 16.15
CA GLN A 27 -0.95 -0.76 15.64
C GLN A 27 -2.20 -1.49 15.12
N ALA A 28 -3.35 -0.85 15.25
CA ALA A 28 -4.63 -1.42 14.79
C ALA A 28 -4.63 -1.74 13.30
N ASP A 29 -4.02 -0.89 12.47
CA ASP A 29 -4.00 -1.08 11.02
C ASP A 29 -3.15 -2.28 10.60
N ALA A 30 -2.07 -2.59 11.33
CA ALA A 30 -1.29 -3.81 11.08
C ALA A 30 -2.15 -5.06 11.31
N LEU A 31 -2.94 -5.07 12.39
CA LEU A 31 -3.88 -6.17 12.66
C LEU A 31 -4.98 -6.27 11.59
N ARG A 32 -5.62 -5.14 11.25
CA ARG A 32 -6.67 -5.07 10.22
C ARG A 32 -6.16 -5.57 8.88
N TYR A 33 -4.99 -5.10 8.46
CA TYR A 33 -4.35 -5.54 7.23
C TYR A 33 -4.10 -7.04 7.23
N PHE A 34 -3.50 -7.57 8.30
CA PHE A 34 -3.22 -9.00 8.39
C PHE A 34 -4.50 -9.85 8.28
N ILE A 35 -5.55 -9.46 9.00
CA ILE A 35 -6.84 -10.18 8.96
C ILE A 35 -7.43 -10.14 7.55
N CYS A 36 -7.38 -8.99 6.86
CA CYS A 36 -7.86 -8.91 5.48
C CYS A 36 -7.00 -9.72 4.50
N ALA A 37 -5.67 -9.76 4.69
CA ALA A 37 -4.74 -10.43 3.77
C ALA A 37 -4.69 -11.97 3.97
N ALA A 38 -4.80 -12.42 5.21
CA ALA A 38 -4.50 -13.80 5.60
C ALA A 38 -5.60 -14.44 6.46
N GLY A 39 -6.63 -13.70 6.85
CA GLY A 39 -7.75 -14.22 7.60
C GLY A 39 -8.62 -15.19 6.80
N PRO A 40 -9.53 -15.90 7.49
CA PRO A 40 -10.42 -16.86 6.86
C PRO A 40 -11.49 -16.16 6.02
N GLU A 41 -11.54 -16.45 4.72
CA GLU A 41 -12.59 -15.98 3.80
C GLU A 41 -13.39 -17.18 3.26
N THR A 42 -12.74 -18.10 2.54
CA THR A 42 -13.37 -19.31 1.97
C THR A 42 -12.94 -20.60 2.67
N ALA A 43 -11.92 -20.54 3.51
CA ALA A 43 -11.35 -21.67 4.23
C ALA A 43 -10.80 -21.22 5.57
N ASP A 44 -10.51 -22.18 6.45
CA ASP A 44 -9.84 -21.92 7.70
C ASP A 44 -8.43 -21.34 7.45
N ALA A 45 -8.00 -20.45 8.35
CA ALA A 45 -6.69 -19.81 8.30
C ALA A 45 -5.99 -19.99 9.64
N ASP A 46 -4.65 -20.04 9.62
CA ASP A 46 -3.84 -20.13 10.83
C ASP A 46 -3.06 -18.85 11.04
N PHE A 47 -3.23 -18.23 12.21
CA PHE A 47 -2.40 -17.13 12.64
C PHE A 47 -1.05 -17.66 13.13
N THR A 48 0.03 -17.07 12.62
CA THR A 48 1.37 -17.19 13.21
C THR A 48 2.02 -15.82 13.31
N TRP A 49 2.82 -15.61 14.36
CA TRP A 49 3.56 -14.35 14.52
C TRP A 49 4.54 -14.12 13.36
N ALA A 50 5.15 -15.18 12.85
CA ALA A 50 6.05 -15.12 11.70
C ALA A 50 5.34 -14.58 10.46
N GLU A 51 4.14 -15.08 10.16
CA GLU A 51 3.36 -14.59 9.00
C GLU A 51 2.85 -13.16 9.22
N PHE A 52 2.44 -12.82 10.44
CA PHE A 52 2.06 -11.45 10.80
C PHE A 52 3.19 -10.45 10.52
N VAL A 53 4.39 -10.74 11.03
CA VAL A 53 5.58 -9.90 10.81
C VAL A 53 5.95 -9.86 9.33
N ARG A 54 5.96 -11.01 8.64
CA ARG A 54 6.34 -11.10 7.23
C ARG A 54 5.44 -10.22 6.36
N ARG A 55 4.12 -10.30 6.52
CA ARG A 55 3.16 -9.51 5.73
C ARG A 55 3.22 -8.03 6.07
N THR A 56 3.24 -7.70 7.36
CA THR A 56 3.29 -6.30 7.79
C THR A 56 4.57 -5.62 7.28
N ASN A 57 5.73 -6.26 7.44
CA ASN A 57 6.98 -5.65 7.02
C ASN A 57 7.18 -5.71 5.50
N GLY A 58 6.87 -6.86 4.88
CA GLY A 58 7.14 -7.10 3.47
C GLY A 58 6.14 -6.47 2.51
N GLU A 59 4.90 -6.26 2.95
CA GLU A 59 3.83 -5.71 2.10
C GLU A 59 3.51 -4.27 2.51
N LEU A 60 3.06 -4.05 3.75
CA LEU A 60 2.67 -2.71 4.22
C LEU A 60 3.87 -1.77 4.31
N VAL A 61 4.90 -2.13 5.09
CA VAL A 61 6.03 -1.21 5.32
C VAL A 61 6.86 -1.05 4.04
N ALA A 62 7.27 -2.15 3.43
CA ALA A 62 8.15 -2.12 2.26
C ALA A 62 7.45 -1.66 0.97
N GLY A 63 6.15 -1.92 0.82
CA GLY A 63 5.36 -1.50 -0.35
C GLY A 63 4.75 -0.12 -0.15
N TRP A 64 3.71 -0.03 0.69
CA TRP A 64 2.92 1.19 0.89
C TRP A 64 3.71 2.27 1.65
N GLY A 65 4.25 1.94 2.83
CA GLY A 65 4.95 2.90 3.68
C GLY A 65 6.15 3.52 2.99
N ASN A 66 6.93 2.71 2.26
CA ASN A 66 8.07 3.18 1.48
C ASN A 66 7.66 4.10 0.32
N LEU A 67 6.57 3.78 -0.40
CA LEU A 67 6.03 4.62 -1.47
C LEU A 67 5.68 6.02 -0.96
N VAL A 68 4.88 6.08 0.11
CA VAL A 68 4.45 7.33 0.75
C VAL A 68 5.67 8.12 1.22
N ASN A 69 6.58 7.47 1.95
CA ASN A 69 7.76 8.12 2.51
C ASN A 69 8.67 8.72 1.42
N ARG A 70 8.97 7.94 0.36
CA ARG A 70 9.83 8.39 -0.74
C ARG A 70 9.20 9.56 -1.49
N THR A 71 7.91 9.47 -1.80
CA THR A 71 7.16 10.52 -2.50
C THR A 71 7.18 11.82 -1.72
N ALA A 72 6.74 11.79 -0.46
CA ALA A 72 6.71 12.97 0.41
C ALA A 72 8.11 13.56 0.63
N THR A 73 9.12 12.71 0.85
CA THR A 73 10.50 13.16 1.06
C THR A 73 11.07 13.84 -0.19
N MET A 74 10.84 13.30 -1.39
CA MET A 74 11.30 13.92 -2.63
C MET A 74 10.60 15.25 -2.87
N ILE A 75 9.28 15.32 -2.68
CA ILE A 75 8.51 16.57 -2.81
C ILE A 75 9.05 17.63 -1.85
N HIS A 76 9.17 17.30 -0.56
CA HIS A 76 9.66 18.24 0.45
C HIS A 76 11.07 18.75 0.12
N LYS A 77 11.99 17.86 -0.25
CA LYS A 77 13.39 18.22 -0.54
C LYS A 77 13.56 19.04 -1.83
N ARG A 78 12.70 18.84 -2.83
CA ARG A 78 12.86 19.44 -4.16
C ARG A 78 11.99 20.68 -4.38
N PHE A 79 10.79 20.68 -3.82
CA PHE A 79 9.77 21.72 -4.08
C PHE A 79 9.16 22.30 -2.80
N GLY A 80 9.29 21.66 -1.64
CA GLY A 80 8.72 22.10 -0.37
C GLY A 80 7.20 21.87 -0.23
N ALA A 81 6.48 21.82 -1.34
CA ALA A 81 5.07 21.48 -1.46
C ALA A 81 4.83 20.66 -2.74
N VAL A 82 3.64 20.07 -2.90
CA VAL A 82 3.26 19.34 -4.12
C VAL A 82 3.39 20.29 -5.31
N PRO A 83 4.25 19.99 -6.30
CA PRO A 83 4.48 20.88 -7.42
C PRO A 83 3.29 20.85 -8.39
N ALA A 84 3.10 21.92 -9.15
CA ALA A 84 2.20 21.92 -10.29
C ALA A 84 2.80 21.02 -11.39
N PRO A 85 2.02 20.14 -12.02
CA PRO A 85 2.51 19.29 -13.09
C PRO A 85 2.64 20.10 -14.39
N GLY A 86 3.56 19.66 -15.25
CA GLY A 86 3.57 20.02 -16.67
C GLY A 86 2.70 19.08 -17.49
N GLY A 87 3.08 18.84 -18.74
CA GLY A 87 2.40 17.86 -19.60
C GLY A 87 2.66 16.41 -19.14
N LEU A 88 1.60 15.60 -19.07
CA LEU A 88 1.73 14.17 -18.79
C LEU A 88 2.37 13.44 -19.97
N GLU A 89 3.33 12.57 -19.66
CA GLU A 89 3.80 11.56 -20.59
C GLU A 89 2.89 10.31 -20.54
N PRO A 90 2.92 9.44 -21.58
CA PRO A 90 2.10 8.22 -21.60
C PRO A 90 2.29 7.32 -20.37
N ILE A 91 3.50 7.29 -19.79
CA ILE A 91 3.77 6.51 -18.57
C ILE A 91 3.07 7.09 -17.32
N ASP A 92 2.87 8.40 -17.27
CA ASP A 92 2.18 9.07 -16.17
C ASP A 92 0.68 8.80 -16.26
N ALA A 93 0.11 9.00 -17.46
CA ALA A 93 -1.29 8.72 -17.75
C ALA A 93 -1.62 7.24 -17.48
N ALA A 94 -0.78 6.31 -17.94
CA ALA A 94 -0.99 4.88 -17.72
C ALA A 94 -1.07 4.49 -16.23
N LEU A 95 -0.28 5.14 -15.36
CA LEU A 95 -0.38 4.90 -13.92
C LEU A 95 -1.71 5.43 -13.36
N LEU A 96 -2.07 6.66 -13.69
CA LEU A 96 -3.31 7.29 -13.22
C LEU A 96 -4.54 6.51 -13.69
N ASP A 97 -4.59 6.13 -14.97
CA ASP A 97 -5.68 5.35 -15.55
C ASP A 97 -5.82 3.98 -14.87
N SER A 98 -4.71 3.32 -14.55
CA SER A 98 -4.72 2.03 -13.85
C SER A 98 -5.27 2.15 -12.43
N ILE A 99 -4.88 3.21 -11.71
CA ILE A 99 -5.38 3.50 -10.36
C ILE A 99 -6.87 3.86 -10.39
N GLU A 100 -7.29 4.68 -11.36
CA GLU A 100 -8.69 5.06 -11.55
C GLU A 100 -9.57 3.82 -11.81
N ALA A 101 -9.16 2.95 -12.73
CA ALA A 101 -9.85 1.67 -12.98
C ALA A 101 -9.84 0.74 -11.75
N GLY A 102 -8.84 0.89 -10.88
CA GLY A 102 -8.72 0.19 -9.61
C GLY A 102 -9.90 0.41 -8.66
N PHE A 103 -10.52 1.60 -8.64
CA PHE A 103 -11.65 1.90 -7.77
C PHE A 103 -12.85 0.98 -8.06
N ASP A 104 -13.19 0.77 -9.33
CA ASP A 104 -14.27 -0.13 -9.73
C ASP A 104 -13.93 -1.60 -9.41
N ALA A 105 -12.69 -2.00 -9.66
CA ALA A 105 -12.24 -3.37 -9.40
C ALA A 105 -12.27 -3.70 -7.89
N VAL A 106 -11.66 -2.85 -7.07
CA VAL A 106 -11.61 -3.00 -5.61
C VAL A 106 -13.01 -2.88 -5.01
N GLY A 107 -13.78 -1.86 -5.40
CA GLY A 107 -15.15 -1.67 -4.93
C GLY A 107 -16.05 -2.86 -5.26
N GLY A 108 -15.95 -3.40 -6.48
CA GLY A 108 -16.67 -4.60 -6.90
C GLY A 108 -16.31 -5.85 -6.11
N LEU A 109 -15.06 -6.01 -5.68
CA LEU A 109 -14.62 -7.12 -4.84
C LEU A 109 -15.15 -6.96 -3.41
N ILE A 110 -15.09 -5.75 -2.85
CA ILE A 110 -15.65 -5.43 -1.52
C ILE A 110 -17.15 -5.70 -1.49
N ALA A 111 -17.90 -5.24 -2.50
CA ALA A 111 -19.35 -5.43 -2.60
C ALA A 111 -19.78 -6.91 -2.64
N ARG A 112 -18.86 -7.81 -3.00
CA ARG A 112 -19.09 -9.26 -3.06
C ARG A 112 -18.44 -10.02 -1.90
N HIS A 113 -18.02 -9.30 -0.85
CA HIS A 113 -17.34 -9.85 0.33
C HIS A 113 -16.05 -10.62 -0.03
N ARG A 114 -15.25 -10.07 -0.96
CA ARG A 114 -13.96 -10.62 -1.39
C ARG A 114 -12.80 -9.77 -0.88
N GLN A 115 -12.71 -9.57 0.43
CA GLN A 115 -11.76 -8.64 1.07
C GLN A 115 -10.31 -8.97 0.77
N LYS A 116 -9.93 -10.26 0.74
CA LYS A 116 -8.55 -10.66 0.44
C LYS A 116 -8.17 -10.30 -0.99
N ALA A 117 -9.09 -10.51 -1.93
CA ALA A 117 -8.87 -10.15 -3.32
C ALA A 117 -8.85 -8.63 -3.52
N ALA A 118 -9.76 -7.90 -2.85
CA ALA A 118 -9.78 -6.44 -2.88
C ALA A 118 -8.46 -5.84 -2.38
N LEU A 119 -7.95 -6.35 -1.25
CA LEU A 119 -6.67 -5.91 -0.71
C LEU A 119 -5.49 -6.26 -1.64
N ALA A 120 -5.50 -7.46 -2.24
CA ALA A 120 -4.48 -7.85 -3.19
C ALA A 120 -4.45 -6.93 -4.42
N GLU A 121 -5.62 -6.51 -4.91
CA GLU A 121 -5.73 -5.57 -6.02
C GLU A 121 -5.23 -4.17 -5.65
N ALA A 122 -5.59 -3.66 -4.47
CA ALA A 122 -5.05 -2.39 -3.98
C ALA A 122 -3.50 -2.45 -3.86
N MET A 123 -2.95 -3.54 -3.30
CA MET A 123 -1.51 -3.71 -3.17
C MET A 123 -0.81 -3.93 -4.53
N ARG A 124 -1.49 -4.46 -5.54
CA ARG A 124 -1.00 -4.54 -6.92
C ARG A 124 -0.76 -3.13 -7.48
N LEU A 125 -1.72 -2.22 -7.29
CA LEU A 125 -1.62 -0.81 -7.72
C LEU A 125 -0.52 -0.05 -6.96
N VAL A 126 -0.34 -0.31 -5.65
CA VAL A 126 0.83 0.18 -4.89
C VAL A 126 2.14 -0.31 -5.53
N GLY A 127 2.16 -1.55 -6.02
CA GLY A 127 3.28 -2.10 -6.78
C GLY A 127 3.55 -1.34 -8.08
N GLU A 128 2.50 -0.97 -8.82
CA GLU A 128 2.62 -0.17 -10.05
C GLU A 128 3.16 1.24 -9.79
N ALA A 129 2.71 1.91 -8.73
CA ALA A 129 3.25 3.20 -8.33
C ALA A 129 4.74 3.10 -7.92
N ASN A 130 5.13 2.02 -7.22
CA ASN A 130 6.54 1.76 -6.93
C ASN A 130 7.37 1.50 -8.20
N LYS A 131 6.81 0.74 -9.16
CA LYS A 131 7.44 0.50 -10.46
C LYS A 131 7.60 1.80 -11.25
N TYR A 132 6.60 2.68 -11.24
CA TYR A 132 6.66 3.99 -11.87
C TYR A 132 7.84 4.82 -11.35
N ILE A 133 8.14 4.80 -10.04
CA ILE A 133 9.35 5.43 -9.49
C ILE A 133 10.62 4.80 -10.08
N ALA A 134 10.65 3.48 -10.20
CA ALA A 134 11.81 2.76 -10.73
C ALA A 134 12.04 3.05 -12.21
N ASP A 135 10.97 3.17 -13.00
CA ASP A 135 11.03 3.40 -14.44
C ASP A 135 11.32 4.88 -14.78
N THR A 136 10.81 5.82 -13.98
CA THR A 136 11.02 7.27 -14.20
C THR A 136 12.27 7.84 -13.52
N GLU A 137 12.85 7.10 -12.59
CA GLU A 137 14.08 7.43 -11.85
C GLU A 137 14.18 8.91 -11.39
N PRO A 138 13.17 9.48 -10.69
CA PRO A 138 13.12 10.91 -10.36
C PRO A 138 14.30 11.38 -9.51
N PHE A 139 14.94 10.47 -8.77
CA PHE A 139 16.13 10.73 -7.98
C PHE A 139 17.37 11.08 -8.82
N LYS A 140 17.41 10.68 -10.10
CA LYS A 140 18.48 11.04 -11.04
C LYS A 140 18.25 12.40 -11.71
N LEU A 141 17.01 12.88 -11.76
CA LEU A 141 16.67 14.17 -12.33
C LEU A 141 17.21 15.28 -11.42
N LYS A 142 18.29 15.93 -11.85
CA LYS A 142 18.95 16.98 -11.05
C LYS A 142 18.17 18.31 -11.05
N GLY A 143 17.20 18.48 -11.95
CA GLY A 143 16.37 19.68 -12.05
C GLY A 143 17.19 20.95 -12.30
N GLN A 144 18.28 20.83 -13.07
CA GLN A 144 19.20 21.95 -13.33
C GLN A 144 18.78 22.80 -14.53
N ASP A 145 18.06 22.21 -15.48
CA ASP A 145 17.44 22.90 -16.61
C ASP A 145 15.90 22.86 -16.50
N PRO A 146 15.20 23.81 -17.16
CA PRO A 146 13.75 23.94 -17.05
C PRO A 146 12.97 22.69 -17.45
N ALA A 147 13.41 21.96 -18.49
CA ALA A 147 12.69 20.79 -18.97
C ALA A 147 12.77 19.63 -17.95
N THR A 148 13.96 19.39 -17.41
CA THR A 148 14.15 18.36 -16.37
C THR A 148 13.43 18.71 -15.07
N GLN A 149 13.34 20.00 -14.73
CA GLN A 149 12.58 20.47 -13.56
C GLN A 149 11.07 20.26 -13.74
N GLU A 150 10.52 20.58 -14.91
CA GLU A 150 9.12 20.35 -15.26
C GLU A 150 8.78 18.85 -15.28
N ARG A 151 9.66 18.02 -15.84
CA ARG A 151 9.47 16.57 -15.82
C ARG A 151 9.45 16.02 -14.40
N LEU A 152 10.40 16.43 -13.56
CA LEU A 152 10.43 16.02 -12.15
C LEU A 152 9.18 16.48 -11.39
N ALA A 153 8.72 17.70 -11.62
CA ALA A 153 7.48 18.21 -11.04
C ALA A 153 6.28 17.33 -11.41
N THR A 154 6.16 16.97 -12.68
CA THR A 154 5.09 16.11 -13.20
C THR A 154 5.12 14.71 -12.58
N ILE A 155 6.31 14.09 -12.47
CA ILE A 155 6.47 12.76 -11.83
C ILE A 155 6.03 12.80 -10.37
N LEU A 156 6.50 13.80 -9.62
CA LEU A 156 6.19 13.90 -8.20
C LEU A 156 4.73 14.28 -7.94
N HIS A 157 4.11 15.07 -8.82
CA HIS A 157 2.68 15.34 -8.78
C HIS A 157 1.87 14.05 -9.01
N THR A 158 2.22 13.30 -10.05
CA THR A 158 1.58 12.01 -10.39
C THR A 158 1.68 11.02 -9.21
N LEU A 159 2.84 10.93 -8.57
CA LEU A 159 3.03 10.11 -7.37
C LEU A 159 2.23 10.59 -6.17
N ALA A 160 2.12 11.91 -5.96
CA ALA A 160 1.29 12.46 -4.90
C ALA A 160 -0.18 12.11 -5.11
N GLN A 161 -0.68 12.22 -6.35
CA GLN A 161 -2.03 11.83 -6.72
C GLN A 161 -2.25 10.33 -6.50
N ALA A 162 -1.34 9.48 -6.99
CA ALA A 162 -1.40 8.03 -6.77
C ALA A 162 -1.45 7.67 -5.28
N VAL A 163 -0.64 8.33 -4.43
CA VAL A 163 -0.69 8.15 -2.98
C VAL A 163 -2.01 8.63 -2.38
N ALA A 164 -2.56 9.75 -2.84
CA ALA A 164 -3.85 10.23 -2.36
C ALA A 164 -4.98 9.23 -2.69
N ASP A 165 -5.00 8.73 -3.93
CA ASP A 165 -6.04 7.82 -4.40
C ASP A 165 -5.97 6.44 -3.75
N LEU A 166 -4.76 5.89 -3.59
CA LEU A 166 -4.54 4.58 -2.94
C LEU A 166 -4.77 4.60 -1.42
N ASN A 167 -5.00 5.77 -0.84
CA ASN A 167 -5.32 5.94 0.59
C ASN A 167 -6.83 5.98 0.88
N LEU A 168 -7.69 6.12 -0.16
CA LEU A 168 -9.14 6.29 -0.02
C LEU A 168 -9.91 4.98 0.26
#